data_AF-A0AAN6N409-F1
#
_entry.id   AF-A0AAN6N409-F1
#
_cell.length_a   1.000
_cell.length_b   1.000
_cell.length_c   1.000
_cell.angle_alpha   90.00
_cell.angle_beta   90.00
_cell.angle_gamma   90.00
#
_symmetry.space_group_name_H-M   'P 1'
#
loop_
_entity.id
_entity.type
_entity.pdbx_description
1 polymer ?
#
loop_
_entity_poly.entity_id
_entity_poly.type
_entity_poly.pdbx_seq_one_letter_code
_entity_poly.pdbx_strand_id
1 'polypeptide(L)'
;MANNATTYYDLYRHSSIGQMLTDALDDLIGEERIDPQLAMKVLTQFDRVITEVLNEKVKARLSFKGSLDTYRFCDEVWTFMIKNVTFKLDNGGTSVTADKVKIVSCSAKKPDDK
;
A
#
# COMPACT_ATOMS: atom_id res chain seq x y z
N MET A 1 -12.38 5.50 -27.22
CA MET A 1 -11.33 4.47 -27.12
C MET A 1 -10.89 4.44 -25.67
N ALA A 2 -11.38 3.47 -24.88
CA ALA A 2 -11.04 3.38 -23.47
C ALA A 2 -9.59 2.89 -23.35
N ASN A 3 -8.74 3.71 -22.75
CA ASN A 3 -7.34 3.38 -22.54
C ASN A 3 -7.29 2.34 -21.41
N ASN A 4 -6.95 1.09 -21.74
CA ASN A 4 -6.84 -0.03 -20.80
C ASN A 4 -5.58 0.15 -19.94
N ALA A 5 -5.56 1.18 -19.10
CA ALA A 5 -4.49 1.42 -18.15
C ALA A 5 -4.65 0.42 -17.01
N THR A 6 -3.65 -0.46 -16.86
CA THR A 6 -3.44 -1.21 -15.62
C THR A 6 -3.61 -0.25 -14.45
N THR A 7 -4.73 -0.36 -13.75
CA THR A 7 -5.05 0.56 -12.66
C THR A 7 -4.27 0.07 -11.46
N TYR A 8 -3.16 0.74 -11.15
CA TYR A 8 -2.39 0.49 -9.94
C TYR A 8 -3.19 0.99 -8.74
N TYR A 9 -3.17 0.25 -7.63
CA TYR A 9 -3.82 0.69 -6.41
C TYR A 9 -3.08 1.89 -5.82
N ASP A 10 -3.84 2.90 -5.39
CA ASP A 10 -3.35 4.04 -4.61
C ASP A 10 -3.14 3.69 -3.13
N LEU A 11 -3.41 2.44 -2.73
CA LEU A 11 -3.25 1.91 -1.36
C LEU A 11 -1.91 2.31 -0.74
N TYR A 12 -0.82 2.24 -1.52
CA TYR A 12 0.53 2.52 -1.02
C TYR A 12 0.81 4.00 -0.79
N ARG A 13 -0.07 4.92 -1.22
CA ARG A 13 0.03 6.35 -0.86
C ARG A 13 -0.16 6.57 0.65
N HIS A 14 -0.89 5.69 1.33
CA HIS A 14 -1.04 5.71 2.81
C HIS A 14 0.14 5.08 3.57
N SER A 15 1.15 4.56 2.87
CA SER A 15 2.39 4.12 3.51
C SER A 15 3.21 5.33 3.97
N SER A 16 4.17 5.14 4.88
CA SER A 16 5.04 6.23 5.33
C SER A 16 5.75 6.95 4.18
N ILE A 17 6.23 6.22 3.17
CA ILE A 17 6.87 6.83 2.00
C ILE A 17 5.87 7.55 1.09
N GLY A 18 4.66 7.00 0.93
CA GLY A 18 3.59 7.63 0.16
C GLY A 18 3.12 8.93 0.80
N GLN A 19 2.93 8.93 2.12
CA GLN A 19 2.50 10.12 2.88
C GLN A 19 3.56 11.22 2.78
N MET A 20 4.83 10.89 2.99
CA MET A 20 5.91 11.88 2.85
C MET A 20 6.02 12.45 1.43
N LEU A 21 5.73 11.64 0.40
CA LEU A 21 5.68 12.14 -0.97
C LEU A 21 4.50 13.09 -1.18
N THR A 22 3.30 12.75 -0.67
CA THR A 22 2.13 13.63 -0.74
C THR A 22 2.38 14.95 -0.02
N ASP A 23 2.90 14.90 1.22
CA ASP A 23 3.21 16.10 2.01
C ASP A 23 4.21 17.00 1.25
N ALA A 24 5.27 16.43 0.67
CA ALA A 24 6.25 17.19 -0.10
C ALA A 24 5.68 17.79 -1.41
N LEU A 25 4.74 17.10 -2.05
CA LEU A 25 4.06 17.63 -3.24
C LEU A 25 3.11 18.77 -2.85
N ASP A 26 2.40 18.64 -1.73
CA ASP A 26 1.51 19.68 -1.21
C ASP A 26 2.29 20.95 -0.82
N ASP A 27 3.48 20.81 -0.23
CA ASP A 27 4.38 21.94 0.05
C ASP A 27 4.79 22.66 -1.24
N LEU A 28 5.18 21.92 -2.30
CA LEU A 28 5.56 22.53 -3.59
C LEU A 28 4.39 23.21 -4.30
N ILE A 29 3.17 22.72 -4.11
CA ILE A 29 1.95 23.37 -4.61
C ILE A 29 1.70 24.65 -3.79
N GLY A 30 1.82 24.59 -2.47
CA GLY A 30 1.65 25.74 -1.58
C GLY A 30 2.65 26.86 -1.84
N GLU A 31 3.87 26.51 -2.26
CA GLU A 31 4.91 27.45 -2.72
C GLU A 31 4.71 27.93 -4.18
N GLU A 32 3.63 27.53 -4.86
CA GLU A 32 3.33 27.81 -6.27
C GLU A 32 4.43 27.35 -7.25
N ARG A 33 5.23 26.35 -6.87
CA ARG A 33 6.35 25.84 -7.67
C ARG A 33 5.94 24.77 -8.68
N ILE A 34 4.86 24.05 -8.39
CA ILE A 34 4.28 23.05 -9.29
C ILE A 34 2.76 23.20 -9.35
N ASP A 35 2.18 22.83 -10.48
CA ASP A 35 0.72 22.75 -10.64
C ASP A 35 0.16 21.46 -10.01
N PRO A 36 -1.04 21.49 -9.41
CA PRO A 36 -1.69 20.29 -8.87
C PRO A 36 -1.81 19.12 -9.86
N GLN A 37 -2.01 19.39 -11.16
CA GLN A 37 -2.06 18.36 -12.19
C GLN A 37 -0.72 17.64 -12.36
N LEU A 38 0.40 18.32 -12.15
CA LEU A 38 1.72 17.71 -12.18
C LEU A 38 1.93 16.80 -10.97
N ALA A 39 1.53 17.24 -9.77
CA ALA A 39 1.60 16.41 -8.57
C ALA A 39 0.78 15.11 -8.73
N MET A 40 -0.43 15.20 -9.30
CA MET A 40 -1.24 14.02 -9.60
C MET A 40 -0.55 13.04 -10.56
N LYS A 41 0.19 13.54 -11.56
CA LYS A 41 1.00 12.68 -12.45
C LYS A 41 2.14 12.00 -11.70
N VAL A 42 2.78 12.69 -10.76
CA VAL A 42 3.83 12.10 -9.91
C VAL A 42 3.25 10.98 -9.04
N LEU A 43 2.09 11.19 -8.42
CA LEU A 43 1.43 10.18 -7.61
C LEU A 43 1.00 8.95 -8.43
N THR A 44 0.45 9.14 -9.63
CA THR A 44 0.14 8.02 -10.54
C THR A 44 1.40 7.23 -10.91
N GLN A 45 2.53 7.91 -11.11
CA GLN A 45 3.80 7.23 -11.37
C GLN A 45 4.32 6.50 -10.13
N PHE A 46 4.13 7.06 -8.94
CA PHE A 46 4.46 6.41 -7.68
C PHE A 46 3.68 5.09 -7.51
N ASP A 47 2.37 5.09 -7.74
CA ASP A 47 1.52 3.88 -7.60
C ASP A 47 2.04 2.72 -8.47
N ARG A 48 2.48 3.03 -9.69
CA ARG A 48 3.10 2.08 -10.60
C ARG A 48 4.42 1.56 -10.05
N VAL A 49 5.35 2.48 -9.74
CA VAL A 49 6.73 2.15 -9.37
C VAL A 49 6.79 1.36 -8.06
N ILE A 50 6.00 1.73 -7.05
CA ILE A 50 6.01 1.02 -5.76
C ILE A 50 5.51 -0.42 -5.93
N THR A 51 4.47 -0.64 -6.74
CA THR A 51 3.92 -1.97 -7.03
C THR A 51 4.95 -2.85 -7.73
N GLU A 52 5.60 -2.32 -8.77
CA GLU A 52 6.66 -3.03 -9.52
C GLU A 52 7.85 -3.37 -8.62
N VAL A 53 8.36 -2.41 -7.85
CA VAL A 53 9.51 -2.59 -6.96
C VAL A 53 9.22 -3.61 -5.87
N LEU A 54 8.04 -3.57 -5.25
CA LEU A 54 7.65 -4.55 -4.24
C LEU A 54 7.59 -5.97 -4.83
N ASN A 55 7.00 -6.14 -6.01
CA ASN A 55 6.90 -7.44 -6.68
C ASN A 55 8.27 -8.00 -7.12
N GLU A 56 9.10 -7.15 -7.71
CA GLU A 56 10.37 -7.57 -8.30
C GLU A 56 11.47 -7.77 -7.26
N LYS A 57 11.63 -6.81 -6.35
CA LYS A 57 12.81 -6.71 -5.48
C LYS A 57 12.61 -7.30 -4.09
N VAL A 58 11.38 -7.34 -3.56
CA VAL A 58 11.14 -7.84 -2.20
C VAL A 58 10.90 -9.35 -2.24
N LYS A 59 11.81 -10.10 -1.60
CA LYS A 59 11.73 -11.56 -1.44
C LYS A 59 11.53 -12.01 -0.01
N ALA A 60 11.59 -11.08 0.94
CA ALA A 60 11.38 -11.36 2.35
C ALA A 60 9.98 -11.93 2.58
N ARG A 61 9.90 -12.94 3.42
CA ARG A 61 8.66 -13.58 3.84
C ARG A 61 8.50 -13.43 5.34
N LEU A 62 7.25 -13.30 5.75
CA LEU A 62 6.87 -13.24 7.15
C LEU A 62 5.66 -14.14 7.39
N SER A 63 5.56 -14.62 8.62
CA SER A 63 4.35 -15.23 9.17
C SER A 63 3.88 -14.42 10.37
N PHE A 64 2.58 -14.43 10.63
CA PHE A 64 2.04 -13.77 11.81
C PHE A 64 0.94 -14.59 12.47
N LYS A 65 0.77 -14.38 13.78
CA LYS A 65 -0.33 -14.94 14.58
C LYS A 65 -0.92 -13.84 15.44
N GLY A 66 -2.23 -13.85 15.63
CA GLY A 66 -2.94 -12.90 16.48
C GLY A 66 -4.42 -13.25 16.57
N SER A 67 -5.18 -12.48 17.36
CA SER A 67 -6.62 -12.65 17.53
C SER A 67 -7.37 -11.69 16.61
N LEU A 68 -8.18 -12.21 15.70
CA LEU A 68 -9.03 -11.38 14.84
C LEU A 68 -10.08 -10.65 15.69
N ASP A 69 -10.14 -9.32 15.56
CA ASP A 69 -11.08 -8.46 16.27
C ASP A 69 -12.31 -8.19 15.38
N THR A 70 -12.08 -7.63 14.18
CA THR A 70 -13.11 -7.38 13.18
C THR A 70 -12.55 -7.55 11.77
N TYR A 71 -13.42 -7.83 10.81
CA TYR A 71 -13.07 -7.88 9.39
C TYR A 71 -14.14 -7.21 8.53
N ARG A 72 -13.76 -6.81 7.32
CA ARG A 72 -14.67 -6.26 6.30
C ARG A 72 -14.14 -6.61 4.92
N PHE A 73 -15.05 -6.97 4.02
CA PHE A 73 -14.79 -7.07 2.60
C PHE A 73 -15.78 -6.19 1.85
N CYS A 74 -15.27 -5.25 1.06
CA CYS A 74 -16.06 -4.30 0.27
C CYS A 74 -15.19 -3.83 -0.90
N ASP A 75 -15.77 -3.72 -2.10
CA ASP A 75 -15.08 -3.29 -3.32
C ASP A 75 -13.76 -4.01 -3.59
N GLU A 76 -13.77 -5.34 -3.40
CA GLU A 76 -12.59 -6.22 -3.57
C GLU A 76 -11.41 -5.92 -2.62
N VAL A 77 -11.64 -5.13 -1.57
CA VAL A 77 -10.64 -4.82 -0.55
C VAL A 77 -11.01 -5.50 0.77
N TRP A 78 -10.07 -6.28 1.30
CA TRP A 78 -10.14 -6.83 2.64
C TRP A 78 -9.53 -5.86 3.65
N THR A 79 -10.22 -5.65 4.77
CA THR A 79 -9.68 -4.96 5.94
C THR A 79 -9.84 -5.85 7.17
N PHE A 80 -8.75 -6.11 7.88
CA PHE A 80 -8.73 -6.86 9.13
C PHE A 80 -8.20 -5.98 10.26
N MET A 81 -8.85 -6.03 11.42
CA MET A 81 -8.30 -5.54 12.68
C MET A 81 -7.90 -6.75 13.51
N ILE A 82 -6.62 -6.86 13.87
CA ILE A 82 -6.08 -8.00 14.60
C ILE A 82 -5.42 -7.49 15.89
N LYS A 83 -5.67 -8.18 17.00
CA LYS A 83 -5.11 -7.89 18.33
C LYS A 83 -4.02 -8.88 18.71
N ASN A 84 -3.11 -8.45 19.57
CA ASN A 84 -2.03 -9.27 20.15
C ASN A 84 -1.23 -10.02 19.07
N VAL A 85 -0.77 -9.27 18.07
CA VAL A 85 -0.13 -9.82 16.87
C VAL A 85 1.36 -10.04 17.13
N THR A 86 1.87 -11.19 16.71
CA THR A 86 3.30 -11.48 16.64
C THR A 86 3.68 -11.81 15.20
N PHE A 87 4.58 -11.02 14.62
CA PHE A 87 5.20 -11.24 13.33
C PHE A 87 6.54 -11.96 13.50
N LYS A 88 6.83 -12.90 12.60
CA LYS A 88 8.10 -13.62 12.50
C LYS A 88 8.60 -13.55 11.06
N LEU A 89 9.81 -13.08 10.86
CA LEU A 89 10.47 -13.10 9.55
C LEU A 89 11.19 -14.43 9.36
N ASP A 90 11.14 -14.98 8.14
CA ASP A 90 11.66 -16.33 7.85
C ASP A 90 13.19 -16.44 8.04
N ASN A 91 13.92 -15.32 8.02
CA ASN A 91 15.39 -15.29 8.02
C ASN A 91 16.00 -15.35 9.43
N GLY A 92 15.29 -15.88 10.43
CA GLY A 92 15.74 -15.86 11.82
C GLY A 92 15.75 -14.47 12.46
N GLY A 93 15.04 -13.51 11.85
CA GLY A 93 14.90 -12.15 12.37
C GLY A 93 14.10 -12.10 13.67
N THR A 94 14.36 -11.06 14.47
CA THR A 94 13.65 -10.81 15.73
C THR A 94 12.14 -10.76 15.51
N SER A 95 11.38 -11.42 16.38
CA SER A 95 9.92 -11.34 16.36
C SER A 95 9.44 -9.95 16.76
N VAL A 96 8.51 -9.39 15.99
CA VAL A 96 7.90 -8.09 16.28
C VAL A 96 6.51 -8.32 16.84
N THR A 97 6.19 -7.67 17.96
CA THR A 97 4.87 -7.77 18.60
C THR A 97 4.13 -6.43 18.54
N ALA A 98 2.81 -6.48 18.45
CA ALA A 98 1.94 -5.31 18.44
C ALA A 98 0.58 -5.62 19.07
N ASP A 99 0.07 -4.70 19.90
CA ASP A 99 -1.23 -4.86 20.55
C ASP A 99 -2.38 -4.87 19.56
N LYS A 100 -2.27 -4.07 18.48
CA LYS A 100 -3.31 -3.94 17.45
C LYS A 100 -2.69 -3.62 16.10
N VAL A 101 -3.16 -4.30 15.06
CA VAL A 101 -2.75 -4.08 13.65
C VAL A 101 -3.98 -3.98 12.77
N LYS A 102 -3.93 -3.05 11.81
CA LYS A 102 -4.86 -2.97 10.68
C LYS A 102 -4.17 -3.52 9.44
N ILE A 103 -4.75 -4.55 8.82
CA ILE A 103 -4.28 -5.09 7.53
C ILE A 103 -5.29 -4.68 6.47
N VAL A 104 -4.83 -4.00 5.42
CA VAL A 104 -5.63 -3.67 4.23
C VAL A 104 -5.00 -4.39 3.05
N SER A 105 -5.80 -5.17 2.32
CA SER A 105 -5.33 -5.99 1.21
C SER A 105 -6.28 -5.85 0.03
N CYS A 106 -5.75 -5.39 -1.10
CA CYS A 106 -6.47 -5.39 -2.38
C CYS A 106 -6.32 -6.73 -3.09
N SER A 107 -7.24 -7.02 -4.00
CA SER A 107 -7.14 -8.16 -4.92
C SER A 107 -5.87 -8.08 -5.76
N ALA A 108 -5.18 -9.21 -5.96
CA ALA A 108 -4.03 -9.28 -6.86
C ALA A 108 -4.44 -9.53 -8.33
N LYS A 109 -5.74 -9.72 -8.60
CA LYS A 109 -6.24 -9.99 -9.95
C LYS A 109 -6.06 -8.76 -10.83
N LYS A 110 -5.60 -8.98 -12.06
CA LYS A 110 -5.61 -7.93 -13.08
C LYS A 110 -7.06 -7.67 -13.49
N PRO A 111 -7.44 -6.43 -13.84
CA PRO A 111 -8.81 -6.08 -14.25
C PRO A 111 -9.38 -6.93 -15.42
N ASP A 112 -8.51 -7.61 -16.17
CA ASP A 112 -8.88 -8.44 -17.33
C ASP A 112 -9.07 -9.94 -17.03
N ASP A 113 -8.87 -10.41 -15.78
CA ASP A 113 -9.15 -11.81 -15.41
C ASP A 113 -10.60 -11.96 -14.88
N LYS A 114 -11.54 -12.13 -15.82
CA LYS A 114 -12.90 -12.65 -15.53
C LYS A 114 -12.99 -14.15 -15.80
#